data_AF-A0A7X7A0R0-F1
#
_entry.id   AF-A0A7X7A0R0-F1
#
_cell.length_a   1.000
_cell.length_b   1.000
_cell.length_c   1.000
_cell.angle_alpha   90.00
_cell.angle_beta   90.00
_cell.angle_gamma   90.00
#
_symmetry.space_group_name_H-M   'P 1'
#
loop_
_entity.id
_entity.type
_entity.pdbx_description
1 polymer ?
#
loop_
_entity_poly.entity_id
_entity_poly.type
_entity_poly.pdbx_seq_one_letter_code
_entity_poly.pdbx_strand_id
1 'polypeptide(L)' 'DEENRARQREVELGIENSNYVEILSGVKEGEVVITKGNTLVSDGTLVRVVAGGVN' A
#
# COMPACT_ATOMS: atom_id res chain seq x y z
N ASP A 1 7.51 7.11 -1.10
CA ASP A 1 8.75 7.35 -0.35
C ASP A 1 8.74 8.79 0.14
N GLU A 2 9.85 9.29 0.68
CA GLU A 2 9.98 10.68 1.18
C GLU A 2 9.76 11.73 0.07
N GLU A 3 9.83 11.33 -1.22
CA GLU A 3 9.53 12.16 -2.39
C GLU A 3 8.08 11.98 -2.90
N ASN A 4 7.21 11.33 -2.13
CA ASN A 4 5.85 10.97 -2.55
C ASN A 4 5.81 10.09 -3.82
N ARG A 5 6.80 9.22 -4.04
CA ARG A 5 6.79 8.24 -5.13
C ARG A 5 6.34 6.88 -4.65
N ALA A 6 5.51 6.21 -5.43
CA ALA A 6 5.11 4.83 -5.18
C ALA A 6 6.32 3.90 -5.36
N ARG A 7 6.41 2.86 -4.52
CA ARG A 7 7.43 1.81 -4.62
C ARG A 7 6.77 0.46 -4.68
N GLN A 8 7.12 -0.33 -5.69
CA GLN A 8 6.66 -1.71 -5.74
C GLN A 8 7.54 -2.56 -4.82
N ARG A 9 6.91 -3.32 -3.94
CA ARG A 9 7.59 -4.23 -3.03
C ARG A 9 6.84 -5.55 -2.94
N GLU A 10 7.58 -6.64 -3.02
CA GLU A 10 7.06 -7.97 -2.76
C GLU A 10 6.85 -8.16 -1.25
N VAL A 11 5.73 -8.76 -0.88
CA VAL A 11 5.31 -8.97 0.51
C VAL A 11 4.82 -10.40 0.67
N GLU A 12 4.96 -10.93 1.87
CA GLU A 12 4.40 -12.24 2.21
C GLU A 12 3.03 -12.06 2.87
N LEU A 13 2.03 -12.78 2.35
CA LEU A 13 0.67 -12.72 2.82
C LEU A 13 0.36 -13.92 3.74
N GLY A 14 -0.44 -13.66 4.76
CA GLY A 14 -0.95 -14.69 5.69
C GLY A 14 -2.41 -15.00 5.40
N ILE A 15 -3.24 -14.94 6.44
CA ILE A 15 -4.66 -15.21 6.34
C ILE A 15 -5.38 -14.03 5.67
N GLU A 16 -6.37 -14.31 4.83
CA GLU A 16 -7.25 -13.31 4.23
C GLU A 16 -8.72 -13.58 4.53
N ASN A 17 -9.51 -12.50 4.53
CA ASN A 17 -10.97 -12.55 4.53
C ASN A 17 -11.52 -11.51 3.55
N SER A 18 -12.85 -11.36 3.50
CA SER A 18 -13.51 -10.47 2.53
C SER A 18 -13.10 -9.00 2.60
N ASN A 19 -12.55 -8.54 3.74
CA ASN A 19 -12.24 -7.13 3.96
C ASN A 19 -10.74 -6.86 4.21
N TYR A 20 -10.00 -7.86 4.68
CA TYR A 20 -8.63 -7.70 5.16
C TYR A 20 -7.74 -8.85 4.72
N VAL A 21 -6.45 -8.52 4.51
CA VAL A 21 -5.37 -9.48 4.28
C VAL A 21 -4.27 -9.22 5.31
N GLU A 22 -3.73 -10.29 5.87
CA GLU A 22 -2.59 -10.24 6.78
C GLU A 22 -1.26 -10.11 6.02
N ILE A 23 -0.38 -9.23 6.49
CA ILE A 23 0.99 -9.08 5.98
C ILE A 23 1.94 -9.72 6.98
N LEU A 24 2.60 -10.82 6.59
CA LEU A 24 3.59 -11.52 7.43
C LEU A 24 4.98 -10.88 7.33
N SER A 25 5.34 -10.37 6.16
CA SER A 25 6.62 -9.70 5.94
C SER A 25 6.59 -8.71 4.76
N GLY A 26 7.56 -7.80 4.73
CA GLY A 26 7.77 -6.84 3.63
C GLY A 26 7.27 -5.41 3.88
N VAL A 27 6.47 -5.17 4.93
CA VAL A 27 6.00 -3.82 5.32
C VAL A 27 6.29 -3.60 6.80
N LYS A 28 6.55 -2.35 7.20
CA LYS A 28 6.75 -1.97 8.61
C LYS A 28 5.51 -1.28 9.18
N GLU A 29 5.30 -1.38 10.50
CA GLU A 29 4.29 -0.59 11.18
C GLU A 29 4.47 0.91 10.91
N GLY A 30 3.36 1.60 10.63
CA GLY A 30 3.36 3.01 10.26
C GLY A 30 3.72 3.31 8.80
N GLU A 31 4.11 2.31 8.00
CA GLU A 31 4.34 2.51 6.57
C GLU A 31 3.02 2.73 5.82
N VAL A 32 3.00 3.74 4.95
CA VAL A 32 1.80 4.09 4.16
C VAL A 32 1.73 3.20 2.92
N VAL A 33 0.62 2.48 2.78
CA VAL A 33 0.36 1.56 1.66
C VAL A 33 -0.78 2.06 0.78
N ILE A 34 -0.71 1.76 -0.52
CA ILE A 34 -1.77 2.09 -1.49
C ILE A 34 -2.77 0.93 -1.52
N THR A 35 -3.99 1.16 -1.03
CA THR A 35 -5.05 0.15 -0.98
C THR A 35 -6.10 0.28 -2.08
N LYS A 36 -6.19 1.45 -2.73
CA LYS A 36 -7.13 1.75 -3.82
C LYS A 36 -6.43 2.51 -4.95
N GLY A 37 -6.86 2.27 -6.18
CA GLY A 37 -6.32 2.94 -7.38
C GLY A 37 -4.92 2.47 -7.79
N ASN A 38 -4.49 1.29 -7.34
CA ASN A 38 -3.15 0.75 -7.60
C ASN A 38 -2.94 0.28 -9.06
N THR A 39 -4.01 0.00 -9.83
CA THR A 39 -3.92 -0.60 -11.18
C THR A 39 -3.14 0.25 -12.20
N LEU A 40 -3.08 1.57 -12.00
CA LEU A 40 -2.37 2.50 -12.90
C LEU A 40 -1.08 3.05 -12.30
N VAL A 41 -0.66 2.54 -11.14
CA VAL A 41 0.54 3.00 -10.44
C VAL A 41 1.69 2.05 -10.76
N SER A 42 2.77 2.60 -11.29
CA SER A 42 4.03 1.88 -11.52
C SER A 42 5.08 2.30 -10.48
N ASP A 43 6.20 1.58 -10.42
CA ASP A 43 7.32 2.00 -9.57
C ASP A 43 7.79 3.41 -9.94
N GLY A 44 8.02 4.25 -8.92
CA GLY A 44 8.48 5.62 -9.08
C GLY A 44 7.39 6.63 -9.49
N THR A 45 6.15 6.19 -9.73
CA THR A 45 5.02 7.08 -10.03
C THR A 45 4.83 8.08 -8.89
N LEU A 46 4.76 9.38 -9.23
CA LEU A 46 4.44 10.42 -8.27
C LEU A 46 2.98 10.26 -7.84
N VAL A 47 2.75 10.13 -6.54
CA VAL A 47 1.41 9.94 -5.97
C VAL A 47 1.11 11.04 -4.95
N ARG A 48 -0.18 11.30 -4.73
CA ARG A 48 -0.62 12.16 -3.63
C ARG A 48 -1.37 11.30 -2.63
N VAL A 49 -0.89 11.28 -1.39
CA VAL A 49 -1.60 10.59 -0.30
C VAL A 49 -2.89 11.34 -0.03
N VAL A 50 -4.01 10.63 -0.18
CA VAL A 50 -5.33 11.09 0.25
C VAL A 50 -5.73 10.22 1.44
N ALA A 51 -6.13 10.82 2.55
CA ALA A 51 -6.69 10.07 3.66
C ALA A 51 -7.92 9.33 3.10
N GLY A 52 -7.88 8.00 3.13
CA GLY A 52 -9.04 7.18 2.77
C GLY A 52 -10.15 7.51 3.75
N GLY A 53 -11.03 8.43 3.37
CA GLY A 53 -12.10 8.91 4.25
C GLY A 53 -12.91 7.75 4.76
N VAL A 54 -12.78 7.48 6.06
CA VAL A 54 -13.82 6.82 6.84
C VAL A 54 -14.78 7.94 7.24
N ASN A 55 -15.95 7.98 6.61
CA ASN A 55 -17.14 8.61 7.18
C ASN A 55 -18.00 7.49 7.77
#